data_AF-A0A1G5CHD3-F1
#
_entry.id   AF-A0A1G5CHD3-F1
#
_cell.length_a   1.000
_cell.length_b   1.000
_cell.length_c   1.000
_cell.angle_alpha   90.00
_cell.angle_beta   90.00
_cell.angle_gamma   90.00
#
_symmetry.space_group_name_H-M   'P 1'
#
loop_
_entity.id
_entity.type
_entity.pdbx_description
1 polymer ?
#
loop_
_entity_poly.entity_id
_entity_poly.type
_entity_poly.pdbx_seq_one_letter_code
_entity_poly.pdbx_strand_id
1 'polypeptide(L)'
;MVIVAFVPIVFPKLLGYQSYNVISGSMEPTIPVGSIVYVKPVDFSEISEGDIISFEAGASVVTHRVESIDESQMLITTKGDANETADFTPVAYTNVLGKAEKYFPIMGNVAAFLSEPVGKIVAIVMVLVGAILSSVGEKSKKKKADEDEPEKKKKSGLNPKIILFTGLVIVFGSVAGFLFIYMGYQKSNDLYNNLNEKYVNLSETNQQWYDMMDVDVSSLQAINPDVIGWLYVEGTDISYPILYSGDDDKYLRMTMDGESATAGSIFLEGYNLPSFADSHNVLYGHNMRNLSMFGSLKFYKTDDNYLQEHKYFQIITADKKYRYEIFSYFDTDAASWVYGVPYSDSDEFGDYISELLNHSYKDIEIGKGLTSKDKVTTLSTCSTSGRRFTVHGYLCETY
;
A
#
# COMPACT_ATOMS: atom_id res chain seq x y z
N MET A 1 -12.76 27.27 14.16
CA MET A 1 -12.26 26.72 12.88
C MET A 1 -11.95 25.23 12.92
N VAL A 2 -11.52 24.62 14.03
CA VAL A 2 -11.23 23.16 14.04
C VAL A 2 -12.47 22.26 13.95
N ILE A 3 -13.65 22.74 14.36
CA ILE A 3 -14.92 22.04 14.09
C ILE A 3 -15.12 21.81 12.58
N VAL A 4 -14.57 22.66 11.70
CA VAL A 4 -14.73 22.55 10.25
C VAL A 4 -13.88 21.41 9.65
N ALA A 5 -12.79 20.98 10.31
CA ALA A 5 -11.87 19.98 9.77
C ALA A 5 -12.38 18.53 9.92
N PHE A 6 -13.21 18.25 10.92
CA PHE A 6 -13.81 16.91 11.13
C PHE A 6 -15.16 16.73 10.44
N VAL A 7 -15.81 17.83 10.03
CA VAL A 7 -17.09 17.82 9.31
C VAL A 7 -17.02 16.95 8.05
N PRO A 8 -16.03 17.06 7.14
CA PRO A 8 -16.06 16.30 5.89
C PRO A 8 -15.77 14.79 6.04
N ILE A 9 -15.48 14.27 7.24
CA ILE A 9 -15.24 12.84 7.46
C ILE A 9 -16.36 12.22 8.31
N VAL A 10 -16.78 12.90 9.38
CA VAL A 10 -17.78 12.37 10.32
C VAL A 10 -19.20 12.70 9.88
N PHE A 11 -19.43 13.87 9.28
CA PHE A 11 -20.75 14.34 8.90
C PHE A 11 -21.39 13.57 7.72
N PRO A 12 -20.64 13.15 6.67
CA PRO A 12 -21.23 12.40 5.55
C PRO A 12 -21.80 11.05 6.02
N LYS A 13 -21.12 10.38 6.96
CA LYS A 13 -21.58 9.11 7.52
C LYS A 13 -22.92 9.24 8.25
N LEU A 14 -23.16 10.36 8.93
CA LEU A 14 -24.46 10.67 9.55
C LEU A 14 -25.57 10.92 8.51
N LEU A 15 -25.21 11.27 7.28
CA LEU A 15 -26.11 11.45 6.14
C LEU A 15 -26.22 10.19 5.25
N GLY A 16 -25.64 9.06 5.68
CA GLY A 16 -25.66 7.79 4.95
C GLY A 16 -24.63 7.66 3.84
N TYR A 17 -23.64 8.56 3.76
CA TYR A 17 -22.54 8.46 2.81
C TYR A 17 -21.36 7.71 3.39
N GLN A 18 -20.72 6.92 2.54
CA GLN A 18 -19.38 6.38 2.71
C GLN A 18 -18.38 7.30 1.99
N SER A 19 -17.15 7.35 2.46
CA SER A 19 -16.13 8.26 1.92
C SER A 19 -14.92 7.46 1.44
N TYR A 20 -14.53 7.65 0.19
CA TYR A 20 -13.38 6.99 -0.43
C TYR A 20 -12.39 8.01 -0.99
N ASN A 21 -11.10 7.70 -0.90
CA ASN A 21 -10.04 8.55 -1.44
C ASN A 21 -9.71 8.13 -2.87
N VAL A 22 -9.56 9.10 -3.77
CA VAL A 22 -9.19 8.87 -5.17
C VAL A 22 -7.68 8.87 -5.28
N ILE A 23 -7.12 7.69 -5.60
CA ILE A 23 -5.67 7.47 -5.60
C ILE A 23 -5.12 7.29 -7.02
N SER A 24 -5.93 6.80 -7.95
CA SER A 24 -5.59 6.64 -9.37
C SER A 24 -6.21 7.74 -10.24
N GLY A 25 -5.61 8.00 -11.41
CA GLY A 25 -6.07 9.01 -12.37
C GLY A 25 -7.14 8.52 -13.35
N SER A 26 -7.75 7.35 -13.15
CA SER A 26 -8.68 6.75 -14.12
C SER A 26 -9.97 7.56 -14.31
N MET A 27 -10.32 8.43 -13.36
CA MET A 27 -11.48 9.31 -13.45
C MET A 27 -11.13 10.76 -13.83
N GLU A 28 -9.89 11.05 -14.21
CA GLU A 28 -9.54 12.39 -14.69
C GLU A 28 -10.14 12.67 -16.08
N PRO A 29 -10.56 13.91 -16.39
CA PRO A 29 -10.50 15.10 -15.54
C PRO A 29 -11.70 15.26 -14.58
N THR A 30 -12.71 14.37 -14.63
CA THR A 30 -13.96 14.50 -13.89
C THR A 30 -13.75 14.51 -12.38
N ILE A 31 -13.00 13.54 -11.86
CA ILE A 31 -12.65 13.42 -10.44
C ILE A 31 -11.12 13.36 -10.33
N PRO A 32 -10.46 14.48 -9.97
CA PRO A 32 -9.00 14.54 -9.88
C PRO A 32 -8.41 13.64 -8.80
N VAL A 33 -7.18 13.18 -8.99
CA VAL A 33 -6.41 12.45 -7.97
C VAL A 33 -6.31 13.26 -6.66
N GLY A 34 -6.45 12.59 -5.52
CA GLY A 34 -6.45 13.21 -4.19
C GLY A 34 -7.80 13.83 -3.79
N SER A 35 -8.87 13.55 -4.54
CA SER A 35 -10.25 13.89 -4.14
C SER A 35 -10.78 12.91 -3.09
N ILE A 36 -11.72 13.34 -2.27
CA ILE A 36 -12.62 12.42 -1.55
C ILE A 36 -13.93 12.35 -2.32
N VAL A 37 -14.42 11.13 -2.54
CA VAL A 37 -15.73 10.87 -3.12
C VAL A 37 -16.67 10.40 -2.01
N TYR A 38 -17.87 10.98 -1.99
CA TYR A 38 -18.97 10.54 -1.14
C TYR A 38 -19.89 9.63 -1.94
N VAL A 39 -19.99 8.41 -1.45
CA VAL A 39 -20.71 7.31 -2.06
C VAL A 39 -21.93 7.00 -1.22
N LYS A 40 -23.09 6.95 -1.86
CA LYS A 40 -24.34 6.62 -1.20
C LYS A 40 -24.82 5.25 -1.68
N PRO A 41 -25.05 4.28 -0.77
CA PRO A 41 -25.68 3.02 -1.13
C PRO A 41 -27.04 3.27 -1.76
N VAL A 42 -27.33 2.58 -2.86
CA VAL A 42 -28.58 2.68 -3.63
C VAL A 42 -28.99 1.30 -4.12
N ASP A 43 -30.27 1.12 -4.40
CA ASP A 43 -30.76 -0.12 -5.02
C ASP A 43 -30.33 -0.22 -6.50
N PHE A 44 -30.24 -1.45 -7.04
CA PHE A 44 -29.84 -1.68 -8.44
C PHE A 44 -30.67 -0.87 -9.44
N SER A 45 -31.98 -0.73 -9.19
CA SER A 45 -32.91 0.04 -10.04
C SER A 45 -32.63 1.55 -10.07
N GLU A 46 -31.79 2.06 -9.17
CA GLU A 46 -31.41 3.48 -9.10
C GLU A 46 -30.09 3.77 -9.84
N ILE A 47 -29.43 2.74 -10.37
CA ILE A 47 -28.21 2.84 -11.15
C ILE A 47 -28.59 2.91 -12.64
N SER A 48 -28.00 3.86 -13.35
CA SER A 48 -28.24 4.09 -14.79
C SER A 48 -26.94 4.30 -15.53
N GLU A 49 -26.96 4.08 -16.84
CA GLU A 49 -25.83 4.40 -17.72
C GLU A 49 -25.39 5.86 -17.53
N GLY A 50 -24.08 6.07 -17.43
CA GLY A 50 -23.47 7.37 -17.17
C GLY A 50 -23.32 7.75 -15.69
N ASP A 51 -23.94 7.02 -14.76
CA ASP A 51 -23.68 7.20 -13.33
C ASP A 51 -22.23 6.87 -12.98
N ILE A 52 -21.70 7.48 -11.92
CA ILE A 52 -20.42 7.10 -11.34
C ILE A 52 -20.72 6.26 -10.11
N ILE A 53 -20.17 5.05 -10.05
CA ILE A 53 -20.36 4.14 -8.93
C ILE A 53 -19.02 3.76 -8.31
N SER A 54 -19.02 3.45 -7.03
CA SER A 54 -17.89 2.83 -6.35
C SER A 54 -18.22 1.38 -6.02
N PHE A 55 -17.27 0.47 -6.24
CA PHE A 55 -17.46 -0.96 -6.09
C PHE A 55 -16.17 -1.65 -5.63
N GLU A 56 -16.31 -2.84 -5.06
CA GLU A 56 -15.19 -3.69 -4.66
C GLU A 56 -14.63 -4.46 -5.86
N ALA A 57 -13.31 -4.38 -6.05
CA ALA A 57 -12.55 -5.11 -7.05
C ALA A 57 -11.33 -5.74 -6.36
N GLY A 58 -11.48 -7.00 -5.92
CA GLY A 58 -10.50 -7.66 -5.06
C GLY A 58 -10.33 -6.90 -3.74
N ALA A 59 -9.09 -6.59 -3.37
CA ALA A 59 -8.77 -5.83 -2.14
C ALA A 59 -8.89 -4.30 -2.28
N SER A 60 -9.36 -3.79 -3.41
CA SER A 60 -9.44 -2.34 -3.69
C SER A 60 -10.87 -1.87 -3.96
N VAL A 61 -11.13 -0.60 -3.65
CA VAL A 61 -12.37 0.07 -4.06
C VAL A 61 -12.08 0.90 -5.31
N VAL A 62 -12.79 0.57 -6.39
CA VAL A 62 -12.70 1.26 -7.68
C VAL A 62 -13.90 2.20 -7.81
N THR A 63 -13.71 3.35 -8.45
CA THR A 63 -14.79 4.31 -8.74
C THR A 63 -14.76 4.64 -10.21
N HIS A 64 -15.71 4.14 -10.99
CA HIS A 64 -15.77 4.30 -12.45
C HIS A 64 -17.19 4.67 -12.92
N ARG A 65 -17.29 5.13 -14.17
CA ARG A 65 -18.57 5.44 -14.80
C ARG A 65 -19.22 4.17 -15.34
N VAL A 66 -20.51 4.03 -15.15
CA VAL A 66 -21.33 2.99 -15.77
C VAL A 66 -21.40 3.22 -17.26
N GLU A 67 -20.92 2.26 -18.04
CA GLU A 67 -20.97 2.28 -19.49
C GLU A 67 -22.19 1.54 -20.02
N SER A 68 -22.52 0.38 -19.44
CA SER A 68 -23.72 -0.39 -19.78
C SER A 68 -24.18 -1.26 -18.61
N ILE A 69 -25.47 -1.63 -18.61
CA ILE A 69 -26.10 -2.45 -17.56
C ILE A 69 -26.78 -3.67 -18.21
N ASP A 70 -26.48 -4.87 -17.71
CA ASP A 70 -27.26 -6.08 -17.98
C ASP A 70 -28.25 -6.30 -16.82
N GLU A 71 -29.50 -5.88 -17.04
CA GLU A 71 -30.56 -6.01 -16.03
C GLU A 71 -30.91 -7.47 -15.71
N SER A 72 -30.69 -8.41 -16.64
CA SER A 72 -31.07 -9.81 -16.45
C SER A 72 -30.11 -10.55 -15.52
N GLN A 73 -28.84 -10.17 -15.55
CA GLN A 73 -27.78 -10.76 -14.73
C GLN A 73 -27.35 -9.87 -13.56
N MET A 74 -27.88 -8.65 -13.47
CA MET A 74 -27.46 -7.62 -12.50
C MET A 74 -25.95 -7.33 -12.57
N LEU A 75 -25.43 -7.30 -13.80
CA LEU A 75 -24.03 -6.98 -14.10
C LEU A 75 -23.91 -5.58 -14.68
N ILE A 76 -22.86 -4.88 -14.28
CA ILE A 76 -22.60 -3.49 -14.67
C ILE A 76 -21.21 -3.42 -15.28
N THR A 77 -21.14 -3.02 -16.54
CA THR A 77 -19.86 -2.73 -17.20
C THR A 77 -19.47 -1.30 -16.87
N THR A 78 -18.27 -1.12 -16.32
CA THR A 78 -17.75 0.19 -15.92
C THR A 78 -16.55 0.59 -16.76
N LYS A 79 -16.26 1.89 -16.75
CA LYS A 79 -15.11 2.47 -17.43
C LYS A 79 -14.66 3.74 -16.71
N GLY A 80 -13.34 3.86 -16.50
CA GLY A 80 -12.75 5.12 -16.05
C GLY A 80 -12.84 6.19 -17.14
N ASP A 81 -13.20 7.43 -16.77
CA ASP A 81 -13.32 8.54 -17.72
C ASP A 81 -12.03 8.83 -18.52
N ALA A 82 -10.86 8.52 -17.95
CA ALA A 82 -9.55 8.64 -18.58
C ALA A 82 -9.13 7.40 -19.38
N ASN A 83 -9.82 6.28 -19.21
CA ASN A 83 -9.46 5.00 -19.83
C ASN A 83 -9.96 4.95 -21.29
N GLU A 84 -9.19 4.35 -22.20
CA GLU A 84 -9.61 4.21 -23.61
C GLU A 84 -10.68 3.13 -23.78
N THR A 85 -10.56 2.03 -23.06
CA THR A 85 -11.43 0.84 -23.12
C THR A 85 -12.25 0.66 -21.85
N ALA A 86 -13.34 -0.10 -21.96
CA ALA A 86 -14.12 -0.59 -20.83
C ALA A 86 -13.29 -1.47 -19.90
N ASP A 87 -13.71 -1.59 -18.64
CA ASP A 87 -13.15 -2.57 -17.72
C ASP A 87 -13.52 -3.99 -18.19
N PHE A 88 -12.54 -4.90 -18.23
CA PHE A 88 -12.73 -6.25 -18.78
C PHE A 88 -13.68 -7.13 -17.96
N THR A 89 -13.77 -6.87 -16.65
CA THR A 89 -14.59 -7.68 -15.73
C THR A 89 -15.85 -6.88 -15.36
N PRO A 90 -17.05 -7.34 -15.77
CA PRO A 90 -18.30 -6.74 -15.32
C PRO A 90 -18.48 -6.85 -13.81
N VAL A 91 -19.04 -5.81 -13.21
CA VAL A 91 -19.25 -5.70 -11.76
C VAL A 91 -20.63 -6.25 -11.41
N ALA A 92 -20.68 -7.29 -10.58
CA ALA A 92 -21.94 -7.73 -10.00
C ALA A 92 -22.48 -6.67 -9.03
N TYR A 93 -23.79 -6.41 -9.07
CA TYR A 93 -24.43 -5.44 -8.17
C TYR A 93 -24.09 -5.68 -6.69
N THR A 94 -23.89 -6.93 -6.28
CA THR A 94 -23.49 -7.28 -4.90
C THR A 94 -22.18 -6.67 -4.45
N ASN A 95 -21.31 -6.30 -5.40
CA ASN A 95 -20.02 -5.66 -5.13
C ASN A 95 -20.10 -4.14 -5.22
N VAL A 96 -21.25 -3.57 -5.59
CA VAL A 96 -21.45 -2.12 -5.68
C VAL A 96 -21.70 -1.55 -4.29
N LEU A 97 -20.85 -0.60 -3.90
CA LEU A 97 -20.92 0.10 -2.63
C LEU A 97 -21.92 1.26 -2.68
N GLY A 98 -22.11 1.85 -3.87
CA GLY A 98 -23.13 2.85 -4.14
C GLY A 98 -22.76 3.85 -5.23
N LYS A 99 -23.59 4.88 -5.38
CA LYS A 99 -23.38 5.99 -6.33
C LYS A 99 -22.49 7.08 -5.74
N ALA A 100 -21.49 7.49 -6.51
CA ALA A 100 -20.64 8.63 -6.22
C ALA A 100 -21.38 9.95 -6.55
N GLU A 101 -22.07 10.52 -5.56
CA GLU A 101 -22.89 11.72 -5.79
C GLU A 101 -22.10 13.02 -5.70
N LYS A 102 -21.03 13.06 -4.90
CA LYS A 102 -20.24 14.27 -4.64
C LYS A 102 -18.78 13.93 -4.50
N TYR A 103 -17.92 14.84 -4.94
CA TYR A 103 -16.49 14.77 -4.67
C TYR A 103 -15.94 16.13 -4.25
N PHE A 104 -14.85 16.09 -3.49
CA PHE A 104 -14.16 17.27 -3.00
C PHE A 104 -12.67 17.16 -3.35
N PRO A 105 -12.18 17.93 -4.34
CA PRO A 105 -10.77 17.92 -4.71
C PRO A 105 -9.89 18.40 -3.55
N ILE A 106 -8.65 17.91 -3.49
CA ILE A 106 -7.61 18.31 -2.53
C ILE A 106 -7.87 17.84 -1.07
N MET A 107 -9.11 17.50 -0.70
CA MET A 107 -9.44 17.01 0.64
C MET A 107 -8.93 15.59 0.92
N GLY A 108 -8.67 14.76 -0.09
CA GLY A 108 -8.16 13.40 0.08
C GLY A 108 -6.79 13.39 0.76
N ASN A 109 -5.89 14.27 0.32
CA ASN A 109 -4.57 14.44 0.94
C ASN A 109 -4.66 14.94 2.39
N VAL A 110 -5.62 15.82 2.68
CA VAL A 110 -5.85 16.33 4.05
C VAL A 110 -6.47 15.27 4.95
N ALA A 111 -7.45 14.50 4.48
CA ALA A 111 -8.08 13.43 5.24
C ALA A 111 -7.14 12.24 5.45
N ALA A 112 -6.37 11.85 4.43
CA ALA A 112 -5.32 10.85 4.55
C ALA A 112 -4.30 11.28 5.62
N PHE A 113 -3.81 12.53 5.55
CA PHE A 113 -2.94 13.09 6.58
C PHE A 113 -3.59 13.05 7.98
N LEU A 114 -4.84 13.50 8.14
CA LEU A 114 -5.57 13.49 9.41
C LEU A 114 -5.90 12.08 9.94
N SER A 115 -5.93 11.06 9.07
CA SER A 115 -6.14 9.67 9.47
C SER A 115 -4.89 9.08 10.14
N GLU A 116 -3.70 9.57 9.78
CA GLU A 116 -2.44 9.17 10.38
C GLU A 116 -2.26 9.73 11.81
N PRO A 117 -1.50 9.03 12.69
CA PRO A 117 -1.19 9.51 14.03
C PRO A 117 -0.60 10.93 14.06
N VAL A 118 0.23 11.27 13.09
CA VAL A 118 0.87 12.60 12.98
C VAL A 118 -0.13 13.69 12.65
N GLY A 119 -1.04 13.47 11.69
CA GLY A 119 -2.05 14.47 11.36
C GLY A 119 -3.03 14.72 12.49
N LYS A 120 -3.35 13.71 13.31
CA LYS A 120 -4.14 13.88 14.53
C LYS A 120 -3.43 14.78 15.55
N ILE A 121 -2.13 14.58 15.78
CA ILE A 121 -1.32 15.43 16.67
C ILE A 121 -1.30 16.88 16.15
N VAL A 122 -1.07 17.07 14.85
CA VAL A 122 -1.06 18.41 14.22
C VAL A 122 -2.43 19.09 14.34
N ALA A 123 -3.53 18.35 14.16
CA ALA A 123 -4.88 18.88 14.34
C ALA A 123 -5.13 19.33 15.79
N ILE A 124 -4.76 18.53 16.80
CA ILE A 124 -4.89 18.88 18.23
C ILE A 124 -4.09 20.14 18.55
N VAL A 125 -2.86 20.24 18.06
CA VAL A 125 -2.03 21.44 18.22
C VAL A 125 -2.71 22.67 17.61
N MET A 126 -3.28 22.56 16.42
CA MET A 126 -4.03 23.66 15.80
C MET A 126 -5.27 24.08 16.60
N VAL A 127 -5.98 23.14 17.26
CA VAL A 127 -7.07 23.46 18.20
C VAL A 127 -6.55 24.31 19.35
N LEU A 128 -5.47 23.86 19.99
CA LEU A 128 -4.92 24.51 21.18
C LEU A 128 -4.42 25.91 20.85
N VAL A 129 -3.72 26.07 19.72
CA VAL A 129 -3.29 27.38 19.20
C VAL A 129 -4.49 28.28 18.93
N GLY A 130 -5.53 27.76 18.25
CA GLY A 130 -6.75 28.51 17.98
C GLY A 130 -7.49 28.96 19.24
N ALA A 131 -7.60 28.07 20.24
CA ALA A 131 -8.21 28.37 21.53
C ALA A 131 -7.42 29.46 22.28
N ILE A 132 -6.10 29.38 22.31
CA ILE A 132 -5.23 30.40 22.92
C ILE A 132 -5.42 31.75 22.20
N LEU A 133 -5.38 31.78 20.86
CA LEU A 133 -5.61 33.00 20.08
C LEU A 133 -6.99 33.62 20.34
N SER A 134 -8.03 32.80 20.48
CA SER A 134 -9.39 33.28 20.80
C SER A 134 -9.50 33.89 22.20
N SER A 135 -8.85 33.29 23.21
CA SER A 135 -8.85 33.77 24.60
C SER A 135 -8.11 35.11 24.78
N VAL A 136 -7.14 35.38 23.90
CA VAL A 136 -6.39 36.64 23.86
C VAL A 136 -7.24 37.75 23.21
N GLY A 137 -8.10 37.40 22.26
CA GLY A 137 -9.07 38.32 21.65
C GLY A 137 -10.15 38.80 22.63
N GLU A 138 -10.62 37.92 23.52
CA GLU A 138 -11.63 38.26 24.53
C GLU A 138 -11.09 39.16 25.65
N LYS A 139 -9.86 38.92 26.12
CA LYS A 139 -9.21 39.79 27.12
C LYS A 139 -8.97 41.21 26.60
N SER A 140 -8.80 41.38 25.29
CA SER A 140 -8.63 42.69 24.65
C SER A 140 -9.97 43.45 24.50
N LYS A 141 -11.09 42.75 24.28
CA LYS A 141 -12.44 43.35 24.24
C LYS A 141 -12.92 43.79 25.62
N LYS A 142 -12.67 43.00 26.66
CA LYS A 142 -13.07 43.35 28.05
C LYS A 142 -12.35 44.59 28.59
N LYS A 143 -11.13 44.86 28.11
CA LYS A 143 -10.34 46.05 28.51
C LYS A 143 -10.72 47.35 27.78
N LYS A 144 -11.58 47.27 26.76
CA LYS A 144 -12.04 48.41 25.94
C LYS A 144 -13.43 48.93 26.33
N ALA A 145 -14.08 48.32 27.32
CA ALA A 145 -15.41 48.72 27.77
C ALA A 145 -15.38 49.71 28.95
N ASP A 146 -14.20 50.07 29.47
CA ASP A 146 -14.06 50.91 30.68
C ASP A 146 -13.38 52.28 30.45
N GLU A 147 -13.03 52.68 29.22
CA GLU A 147 -12.42 54.01 28.97
C GLU A 147 -12.93 54.66 27.68
N ASP A 148 -13.77 55.70 27.84
CA ASP A 148 -14.23 56.63 26.79
C ASP A 148 -13.17 57.73 26.55
N GLU A 149 -12.49 57.72 25.39
CA GLU A 149 -12.24 58.84 24.44
C GLU A 149 -11.16 58.48 23.38
N PRO A 150 -11.13 59.15 22.20
CA PRO A 150 -10.56 58.57 20.98
C PRO A 150 -9.15 59.09 20.66
N GLU A 151 -8.14 58.22 20.47
CA GLU A 151 -7.06 58.52 19.51
C GLU A 151 -6.26 57.31 19.00
N LYS A 152 -6.07 57.32 17.67
CA LYS A 152 -5.05 56.62 16.83
C LYS A 152 -5.05 55.09 16.79
N LYS A 153 -5.58 54.56 15.68
CA LYS A 153 -5.46 53.16 15.21
C LYS A 153 -3.98 52.74 15.06
N LYS A 154 -3.36 52.21 16.13
CA LYS A 154 -2.18 51.34 16.00
C LYS A 154 -2.65 49.99 15.43
N LYS A 155 -2.11 49.60 14.28
CA LYS A 155 -2.31 48.25 13.71
C LYS A 155 -1.94 47.22 14.79
N SER A 156 -2.92 46.44 15.24
CA SER A 156 -2.71 45.39 16.25
C SER A 156 -1.93 44.23 15.63
N GLY A 157 -0.60 44.30 15.66
CA GLY A 157 0.24 43.14 15.39
C GLY A 157 0.04 42.08 16.47
N LEU A 158 0.01 40.79 16.09
CA LEU A 158 -0.01 39.68 17.04
C LEU A 158 1.16 39.81 18.04
N ASN A 159 0.93 39.47 19.31
CA ASN A 159 1.97 39.52 20.32
C ASN A 159 3.14 38.59 19.92
N PRO A 160 4.38 39.10 19.78
CA PRO A 160 5.51 38.30 19.31
C PRO A 160 5.81 37.08 20.20
N LYS A 161 5.46 37.11 21.50
CA LYS A 161 5.59 35.95 22.39
C LYS A 161 4.63 34.81 22.02
N ILE A 162 3.44 35.14 21.52
CA ILE A 162 2.45 34.16 21.07
C ILE A 162 2.87 33.55 19.74
N ILE A 163 3.38 34.37 18.80
CA ILE A 163 3.94 33.87 17.54
C ILE A 163 5.10 32.91 17.81
N LEU A 164 6.01 33.28 18.71
CA LEU A 164 7.14 32.44 19.11
C LEU A 164 6.69 31.13 19.75
N PHE A 165 5.74 31.18 20.70
CA PHE A 165 5.22 29.98 21.35
C PHE A 165 4.53 29.04 20.36
N THR A 166 3.67 29.56 19.49
CA THR A 166 3.01 28.78 18.42
C THR A 166 4.03 28.16 17.47
N GLY A 167 5.06 28.92 17.08
CA GLY A 167 6.16 28.41 16.26
C GLY A 167 6.90 27.26 16.94
N LEU A 168 7.19 27.38 18.23
CA LEU A 168 7.83 26.32 19.01
C LEU A 168 6.95 25.07 19.11
N VAL A 169 5.64 25.20 19.34
CA VAL A 169 4.73 24.04 19.41
C VAL A 169 4.66 23.32 18.06
N ILE A 170 4.64 24.05 16.94
CA ILE A 170 4.70 23.44 15.59
C ILE A 170 6.03 22.71 15.38
N VAL A 171 7.16 23.35 15.71
CA VAL A 171 8.49 22.74 15.55
C VAL A 171 8.61 21.48 16.42
N PHE A 172 8.30 21.55 17.71
CA PHE A 172 8.40 20.41 18.61
C PHE A 172 7.38 19.31 18.28
N GLY A 173 6.17 19.66 17.85
CA GLY A 173 5.18 18.69 17.37
C GLY A 173 5.65 17.95 16.12
N SER A 174 6.21 18.67 15.14
CA SER A 174 6.78 18.06 13.93
C SER A 174 8.00 17.18 14.25
N VAL A 175 8.88 17.62 15.16
CA VAL A 175 10.03 16.81 15.61
C VAL A 175 9.56 15.55 16.33
N ALA A 176 8.60 15.64 17.23
CA ALA A 176 8.05 14.47 17.92
C ALA A 176 7.38 13.48 16.95
N GLY A 177 6.62 14.00 15.97
CA GLY A 177 6.01 13.17 14.92
C GLY A 177 7.05 12.47 14.05
N PHE A 178 8.10 13.19 13.63
CA PHE A 178 9.23 12.61 12.90
C PHE A 178 9.95 11.54 13.72
N LEU A 179 10.24 11.81 15.00
CA LEU A 179 10.88 10.85 15.91
C LEU A 179 10.02 9.59 16.09
N PHE A 180 8.70 9.73 16.24
CA PHE A 180 7.80 8.59 16.35
C PHE A 180 7.83 7.70 15.10
N ILE A 181 7.77 8.29 13.90
CA ILE A 181 7.90 7.54 12.64
C ILE A 181 9.26 6.85 12.58
N TYR A 182 10.34 7.59 12.83
CA TYR A 182 11.69 7.07 12.79
C TYR A 182 11.90 5.90 13.77
N MET A 183 11.37 6.01 14.98
CA MET A 183 11.39 4.92 15.96
C MET A 183 10.60 3.69 15.49
N GLY A 184 9.48 3.87 14.78
CA GLY A 184 8.73 2.75 14.19
C GLY A 184 9.50 2.00 13.10
N TYR A 185 10.24 2.73 12.25
CA TYR A 185 11.16 2.13 11.28
C TYR A 185 12.27 1.34 11.99
N GLN A 186 12.90 1.95 13.00
CA GLN A 186 13.98 1.28 13.75
C GLN A 186 13.49 0.02 14.45
N LYS A 187 12.33 0.07 15.13
CA LYS A 187 11.76 -1.11 15.80
C LYS A 187 11.54 -2.29 14.83
N SER A 188 11.02 -2.02 13.63
CA SER A 188 10.78 -3.07 12.62
C SER A 188 12.10 -3.63 12.08
N ASN A 189 13.07 -2.76 11.80
CA ASN A 189 14.41 -3.17 11.37
C ASN A 189 15.11 -4.00 12.45
N ASP A 190 15.07 -3.56 13.72
CA ASP A 190 15.65 -4.29 14.85
C ASP A 190 15.01 -5.67 14.99
N LEU A 191 13.68 -5.78 14.84
CA LEU A 191 13.00 -7.07 14.85
C LEU A 191 13.54 -8.00 13.75
N TYR A 192 13.54 -7.56 12.49
CA TYR A 192 13.98 -8.41 11.37
C TYR A 192 15.48 -8.72 11.40
N ASN A 193 16.30 -7.79 11.88
CA ASN A 193 17.73 -8.03 12.10
C ASN A 193 17.96 -9.07 13.19
N ASN A 194 17.24 -8.96 14.32
CA ASN A 194 17.32 -9.96 15.39
C ASN A 194 16.84 -11.35 14.93
N LEU A 195 15.83 -11.41 14.05
CA LEU A 195 15.40 -12.68 13.45
C LEU A 195 16.48 -13.25 12.55
N ASN A 196 17.12 -12.43 11.71
CA ASN A 196 18.26 -12.85 10.89
C ASN A 196 19.41 -13.36 11.78
N GLU A 197 19.86 -12.58 12.76
CA GLU A 197 20.96 -12.98 13.66
C GLU A 197 20.69 -14.28 14.42
N LYS A 198 19.41 -14.56 14.75
CA LYS A 198 19.04 -15.72 15.57
C LYS A 198 18.74 -16.98 14.77
N TYR A 199 18.12 -16.84 13.61
CA TYR A 199 17.56 -17.99 12.86
C TYR A 199 18.23 -18.22 11.51
N VAL A 200 19.07 -17.30 11.05
CA VAL A 200 19.73 -17.38 9.76
C VAL A 200 21.23 -17.61 9.96
N ASN A 201 21.74 -18.69 9.37
CA ASN A 201 23.16 -18.96 9.29
C ASN A 201 23.62 -18.71 7.86
N LEU A 202 24.48 -17.72 7.67
CA LEU A 202 25.14 -17.44 6.40
C LEU A 202 26.43 -18.26 6.31
N SER A 203 26.62 -18.98 5.21
CA SER A 203 27.88 -19.65 4.92
C SER A 203 28.77 -18.75 4.09
N GLU A 204 29.97 -18.45 4.61
CA GLU A 204 31.00 -17.70 3.86
C GLU A 204 31.82 -18.61 2.91
N THR A 205 31.60 -19.91 2.95
CA THR A 205 32.39 -20.87 2.15
C THR A 205 31.74 -21.19 0.81
N ASN A 206 32.53 -21.02 -0.24
CA ASN A 206 32.18 -21.36 -1.62
C ASN A 206 31.92 -22.87 -1.76
N GLN A 207 30.65 -23.25 -1.90
CA GLN A 207 30.22 -24.32 -2.80
C GLN A 207 28.69 -24.40 -2.78
N GLN A 208 28.04 -24.03 -3.88
CA GLN A 208 26.59 -24.19 -4.14
C GLN A 208 25.65 -23.17 -3.49
N TRP A 209 24.54 -22.90 -4.21
CA TRP A 209 23.56 -21.87 -3.84
C TRP A 209 22.75 -22.22 -2.60
N TYR A 210 22.51 -23.52 -2.37
CA TYR A 210 21.72 -24.03 -1.25
C TYR A 210 22.45 -23.95 0.08
N ASP A 211 23.78 -23.79 0.06
CA ASP A 211 24.60 -23.60 1.26
C ASP A 211 24.74 -22.12 1.64
N MET A 212 24.35 -21.18 0.78
CA MET A 212 24.50 -19.73 1.03
C MET A 212 23.77 -19.27 2.29
N MET A 213 22.58 -19.84 2.54
CA MET A 213 21.74 -19.49 3.66
C MET A 213 21.04 -20.74 4.19
N ASP A 214 21.13 -20.94 5.50
CA ASP A 214 20.33 -21.92 6.23
C ASP A 214 19.44 -21.23 7.26
N VAL A 215 18.17 -21.64 7.34
CA VAL A 215 17.16 -20.97 8.18
C VAL A 215 16.43 -21.99 9.03
N ASP A 216 16.40 -21.79 10.35
CA ASP A 216 15.60 -22.62 11.25
C ASP A 216 14.11 -22.21 11.22
N VAL A 217 13.45 -22.57 10.11
CA VAL A 217 12.02 -22.29 9.87
C VAL A 217 11.14 -22.99 10.91
N SER A 218 11.55 -24.15 11.42
CA SER A 218 10.78 -24.89 12.43
C SER A 218 10.68 -24.12 13.76
N SER A 219 11.77 -23.48 14.19
CA SER A 219 11.75 -22.61 15.37
C SER A 219 10.91 -21.35 15.16
N LEU A 220 10.90 -20.78 13.95
CA LEU A 220 10.03 -19.65 13.61
C LEU A 220 8.55 -20.05 13.64
N GLN A 221 8.21 -21.22 13.13
CA GLN A 221 6.85 -21.79 13.16
C GLN A 221 6.34 -22.03 14.59
N ALA A 222 7.23 -22.38 15.52
CA ALA A 222 6.88 -22.50 16.93
C ALA A 222 6.50 -21.14 17.57
N ILE A 223 6.98 -20.02 17.02
CA ILE A 223 6.62 -18.67 17.47
C ILE A 223 5.34 -18.22 16.79
N ASN A 224 5.26 -18.39 15.46
CA ASN A 224 4.07 -18.11 14.70
C ASN A 224 3.82 -19.24 13.67
N PRO A 225 2.73 -20.03 13.83
CA PRO A 225 2.43 -21.13 12.92
C PRO A 225 2.11 -20.67 11.48
N ASP A 226 1.83 -19.38 11.27
CA ASP A 226 1.59 -18.80 9.95
C ASP A 226 2.90 -18.60 9.15
N VAL A 227 4.07 -18.86 9.74
CA VAL A 227 5.35 -18.88 9.01
C VAL A 227 5.41 -20.10 8.10
N ILE A 228 5.46 -19.88 6.79
CA ILE A 228 5.50 -20.95 5.78
C ILE A 228 6.87 -21.09 5.11
N GLY A 229 7.76 -20.12 5.29
CA GLY A 229 9.12 -20.17 4.78
C GLY A 229 9.89 -18.88 5.03
N TRP A 230 11.00 -18.73 4.32
CA TRP A 230 11.88 -17.58 4.36
C TRP A 230 12.25 -17.15 2.94
N LEU A 231 12.16 -15.86 2.65
CA LEU A 231 12.56 -15.27 1.37
C LEU A 231 13.93 -14.65 1.51
N TYR A 232 14.83 -14.97 0.59
CA TYR A 232 16.15 -14.33 0.48
C TYR A 232 16.44 -13.95 -0.98
N VAL A 233 16.72 -12.68 -1.26
CA VAL A 233 17.19 -12.25 -2.60
C VAL A 233 18.71 -12.18 -2.57
N GLU A 234 19.37 -13.00 -3.40
CA GLU A 234 20.80 -13.25 -3.31
C GLU A 234 21.62 -11.97 -3.48
N GLY A 235 22.52 -11.72 -2.52
CA GLY A 235 23.40 -10.54 -2.53
C GLY A 235 22.74 -9.25 -2.05
N THR A 236 21.51 -9.30 -1.53
CA THR A 236 20.80 -8.12 -1.01
C THR A 236 20.43 -8.26 0.46
N ASP A 237 19.97 -7.16 1.07
CA ASP A 237 19.40 -7.16 2.44
C ASP A 237 17.95 -7.69 2.49
N ILE A 238 17.37 -8.15 1.38
CA ILE A 238 16.03 -8.75 1.40
C ILE A 238 16.15 -10.17 1.95
N SER A 239 15.88 -10.32 3.25
CA SER A 239 15.92 -11.57 3.99
C SER A 239 14.87 -11.56 5.09
N TYR A 240 13.72 -12.20 4.86
CA TYR A 240 12.53 -12.09 5.73
C TYR A 240 11.73 -13.39 5.82
N PRO A 241 11.02 -13.63 6.95
CA PRO A 241 10.05 -14.72 7.03
C PRO A 241 8.87 -14.45 6.10
N ILE A 242 8.33 -15.52 5.50
CA ILE A 242 7.13 -15.51 4.67
C ILE A 242 5.96 -16.01 5.53
N LEU A 243 4.93 -15.18 5.63
CA LEU A 243 3.72 -15.47 6.40
C LEU A 243 2.56 -15.84 5.47
N TYR A 244 1.59 -16.61 5.96
CA TYR A 244 0.35 -16.90 5.26
C TYR A 244 -0.84 -16.93 6.20
N SER A 245 -1.89 -16.20 5.83
CA SER A 245 -3.13 -16.09 6.61
C SER A 245 -4.38 -16.54 5.87
N GLY A 246 -4.28 -16.85 4.57
CA GLY A 246 -5.44 -17.06 3.69
C GLY A 246 -6.20 -15.77 3.35
N ASP A 247 -5.67 -14.62 3.77
CA ASP A 247 -6.13 -13.27 3.42
C ASP A 247 -4.92 -12.37 3.15
N ASP A 248 -5.14 -11.24 2.47
CA ASP A 248 -4.06 -10.31 2.09
C ASP A 248 -3.97 -9.07 3.00
N ASP A 249 -4.70 -9.05 4.12
CA ASP A 249 -4.85 -7.87 4.98
C ASP A 249 -4.07 -8.00 6.29
N LYS A 250 -4.06 -9.18 6.89
CA LYS A 250 -3.54 -9.42 8.24
C LYS A 250 -2.08 -9.00 8.37
N TYR A 251 -1.24 -9.42 7.43
CA TYR A 251 0.21 -9.16 7.46
C TYR A 251 0.64 -7.88 6.74
N LEU A 252 -0.32 -7.11 6.22
CA LEU A 252 -0.04 -5.82 5.60
C LEU A 252 0.53 -4.81 6.62
N ARG A 253 0.08 -4.81 7.87
CA ARG A 253 0.57 -3.87 8.91
C ARG A 253 0.86 -4.54 10.24
N MET A 254 1.21 -5.81 10.19
CA MET A 254 1.49 -6.64 11.36
C MET A 254 2.77 -7.44 11.15
N THR A 255 3.57 -7.54 12.21
CA THR A 255 4.79 -8.38 12.27
C THR A 255 4.45 -9.82 12.65
N MET A 256 5.44 -10.72 12.55
CA MET A 256 5.23 -12.14 12.88
C MET A 256 4.85 -12.39 14.35
N ASP A 257 5.22 -11.51 15.27
CA ASP A 257 4.85 -11.60 16.69
C ASP A 257 3.48 -10.97 17.00
N GLY A 258 2.76 -10.50 15.98
CA GLY A 258 1.42 -9.93 16.09
C GLY A 258 1.39 -8.44 16.46
N GLU A 259 2.54 -7.77 16.50
CA GLU A 259 2.59 -6.33 16.75
C GLU A 259 2.25 -5.52 15.49
N SER A 260 1.65 -4.34 15.66
CA SER A 260 1.42 -3.44 14.53
C SER A 260 2.73 -2.77 14.10
N ALA A 261 3.04 -2.86 12.80
CA ALA A 261 4.21 -2.23 12.21
C ALA A 261 3.87 -1.64 10.84
N THR A 262 4.41 -0.45 10.56
CA THR A 262 4.28 0.21 9.25
C THR A 262 4.90 -0.62 8.12
N ALA A 263 5.95 -1.39 8.43
CA ALA A 263 6.64 -2.26 7.48
C ALA A 263 5.87 -3.54 7.15
N GLY A 264 4.88 -3.93 7.98
CA GLY A 264 4.19 -5.21 7.88
C GLY A 264 5.16 -6.39 7.90
N SER A 265 4.79 -7.47 7.20
CA SER A 265 5.64 -8.63 6.93
C SER A 265 5.64 -8.97 5.44
N ILE A 266 6.52 -9.89 5.03
CA ILE A 266 6.41 -10.54 3.73
C ILE A 266 5.36 -11.64 3.84
N PHE A 267 4.36 -11.65 2.96
CA PHE A 267 3.28 -12.64 3.03
C PHE A 267 2.87 -13.16 1.65
N LEU A 268 2.35 -14.39 1.63
CA LEU A 268 1.83 -15.06 0.45
C LEU A 268 0.37 -14.67 0.23
N GLU A 269 0.01 -14.47 -1.04
CA GLU A 269 -1.35 -14.28 -1.54
C GLU A 269 -2.34 -15.32 -1.01
N GLY A 270 -3.50 -14.85 -0.53
CA GLY A 270 -4.48 -15.66 0.19
C GLY A 270 -5.03 -16.84 -0.61
N TYR A 271 -5.19 -16.68 -1.93
CA TYR A 271 -5.66 -17.75 -2.82
C TYR A 271 -4.59 -18.79 -3.18
N ASN A 272 -3.32 -18.54 -2.85
CA ASN A 272 -2.26 -19.52 -3.09
C ASN A 272 -2.20 -20.60 -2.00
N LEU A 273 -1.68 -21.76 -2.40
CA LEU A 273 -1.39 -22.86 -1.48
C LEU A 273 -0.11 -22.55 -0.69
N PRO A 274 -0.13 -22.64 0.66
CA PRO A 274 1.03 -22.34 1.51
C PRO A 274 2.23 -23.27 1.30
N SER A 275 2.05 -24.37 0.55
CA SER A 275 3.13 -25.26 0.14
C SER A 275 3.87 -24.82 -1.13
N PHE A 276 3.53 -23.65 -1.70
CA PHE A 276 4.05 -23.16 -2.99
C PHE A 276 3.78 -24.14 -4.15
N ALA A 277 2.66 -24.88 -4.06
CA ALA A 277 2.34 -25.93 -5.02
C ALA A 277 1.82 -25.37 -6.36
N ASP A 278 1.23 -24.18 -6.36
CA ASP A 278 0.68 -23.53 -7.55
C ASP A 278 1.77 -23.22 -8.59
N SER A 279 1.36 -23.12 -9.85
CA SER A 279 2.25 -22.68 -10.93
C SER A 279 2.62 -21.21 -10.81
N HIS A 280 1.78 -20.38 -10.18
CA HIS A 280 2.05 -18.98 -9.90
C HIS A 280 1.82 -18.67 -8.42
N ASN A 281 2.85 -18.15 -7.75
CA ASN A 281 2.78 -17.70 -6.37
C ASN A 281 3.08 -16.20 -6.29
N VAL A 282 2.35 -15.45 -5.48
CA VAL A 282 2.61 -14.01 -5.29
C VAL A 282 2.98 -13.72 -3.84
N LEU A 283 4.17 -13.12 -3.66
CA LEU A 283 4.64 -12.62 -2.38
C LEU A 283 4.51 -11.09 -2.34
N TYR A 284 3.94 -10.60 -1.27
CA TYR A 284 3.72 -9.18 -1.01
C TYR A 284 4.68 -8.65 0.05
N GLY A 285 5.12 -7.41 -0.14
CA GLY A 285 5.94 -6.69 0.84
C GLY A 285 5.92 -5.19 0.61
N HIS A 286 6.08 -4.37 1.66
CA HIS A 286 6.04 -2.91 1.49
C HIS A 286 7.25 -2.35 0.73
N ASN A 287 7.02 -1.32 -0.08
CA ASN A 287 8.08 -0.50 -0.67
C ASN A 287 8.56 0.58 0.32
N MET A 288 9.46 0.20 1.24
CA MET A 288 9.89 1.11 2.29
C MET A 288 10.89 2.17 1.79
N ARG A 289 10.77 3.39 2.30
CA ARG A 289 11.66 4.51 1.94
C ARG A 289 13.11 4.30 2.39
N ASN A 290 13.30 3.57 3.50
CA ASN A 290 14.62 3.19 4.01
C ASN A 290 15.20 1.94 3.33
N LEU A 291 14.60 1.48 2.21
CA LEU A 291 15.02 0.32 1.41
C LEU A 291 14.78 -1.07 2.05
N SER A 292 14.28 -1.13 3.29
CA SER A 292 13.85 -2.40 3.91
C SER A 292 12.64 -3.03 3.21
N MET A 293 12.29 -4.25 3.60
CA MET A 293 11.24 -5.06 2.98
C MET A 293 11.50 -5.20 1.47
N PHE A 294 10.59 -4.77 0.60
CA PHE A 294 10.79 -4.76 -0.86
C PHE A 294 11.22 -3.39 -1.39
N GLY A 295 11.65 -2.49 -0.52
CA GLY A 295 12.04 -1.12 -0.88
C GLY A 295 13.23 -1.05 -1.84
N SER A 296 14.13 -2.04 -1.81
CA SER A 296 15.28 -2.16 -2.71
C SER A 296 14.96 -2.77 -4.08
N LEU A 297 13.80 -3.43 -4.27
CA LEU A 297 13.44 -4.03 -5.57
C LEU A 297 13.42 -2.99 -6.71
N LYS A 298 13.11 -1.73 -6.42
CA LYS A 298 13.16 -0.65 -7.42
C LYS A 298 14.53 -0.50 -8.11
N PHE A 299 15.61 -1.02 -7.51
CA PHE A 299 16.94 -0.97 -8.12
C PHE A 299 17.05 -1.82 -9.40
N TYR A 300 16.24 -2.87 -9.59
CA TYR A 300 16.14 -3.56 -10.90
C TYR A 300 15.77 -2.60 -12.04
N LYS A 301 14.97 -1.57 -11.74
CA LYS A 301 14.58 -0.53 -12.70
C LYS A 301 15.63 0.58 -12.84
N THR A 302 16.28 0.98 -11.75
CA THR A 302 17.09 2.22 -11.71
C THR A 302 18.59 2.01 -11.84
N ASP A 303 19.09 0.79 -11.61
CA ASP A 303 20.51 0.45 -11.72
C ASP A 303 20.68 -0.65 -12.78
N ASP A 304 21.46 -0.32 -13.80
CA ASP A 304 21.63 -1.17 -14.97
C ASP A 304 22.35 -2.49 -14.69
N ASN A 305 23.18 -2.54 -13.63
CA ASN A 305 23.96 -3.73 -13.26
C ASN A 305 23.26 -4.59 -12.19
N TYR A 306 22.20 -4.07 -11.56
CA TYR A 306 21.57 -4.71 -10.40
C TYR A 306 21.10 -6.14 -10.68
N LEU A 307 20.52 -6.39 -11.86
CA LEU A 307 20.10 -7.74 -12.26
C LEU A 307 21.27 -8.74 -12.36
N GLN A 308 22.45 -8.29 -12.80
CA GLN A 308 23.62 -9.17 -12.95
C GLN A 308 24.19 -9.57 -11.59
N GLU A 309 24.12 -8.67 -10.61
CA GLU A 309 24.59 -8.89 -9.25
C GLU A 309 23.57 -9.68 -8.40
N HIS A 310 22.27 -9.54 -8.72
CA HIS A 310 21.16 -10.10 -7.94
C HIS A 310 20.19 -10.88 -8.84
N LYS A 311 20.69 -11.86 -9.57
CA LYS A 311 19.87 -12.59 -10.56
C LYS A 311 18.86 -13.56 -9.94
N TYR A 312 19.08 -13.96 -8.69
CA TYR A 312 18.35 -15.06 -8.06
C TYR A 312 17.72 -14.66 -6.73
N PHE A 313 16.63 -15.32 -6.39
CA PHE A 313 16.10 -15.34 -5.04
C PHE A 313 15.74 -16.77 -4.63
N GLN A 314 15.69 -16.99 -3.32
CA GLN A 314 15.42 -18.28 -2.71
C GLN A 314 14.18 -18.21 -1.83
N ILE A 315 13.39 -19.28 -1.86
CA ILE A 315 12.38 -19.58 -0.85
C ILE A 315 12.85 -20.81 -0.08
N ILE A 316 13.05 -20.65 1.21
CA ILE A 316 13.53 -21.70 2.11
C ILE A 316 12.37 -22.11 3.01
N THR A 317 11.91 -23.36 2.88
CA THR A 317 10.90 -23.95 3.76
C THR A 317 11.58 -24.83 4.81
N ALA A 318 10.81 -25.42 5.72
CA ALA A 318 11.36 -26.33 6.73
C ALA A 318 11.97 -27.61 6.11
N ASP A 319 11.55 -27.97 4.89
CA ASP A 319 11.90 -29.22 4.23
C ASP A 319 12.72 -29.06 2.93
N LYS A 320 12.65 -27.89 2.27
CA LYS A 320 13.22 -27.70 0.93
C LYS A 320 13.76 -26.29 0.72
N LYS A 321 14.68 -26.14 -0.22
CA LYS A 321 15.09 -24.84 -0.75
C LYS A 321 14.71 -24.75 -2.23
N TYR A 322 14.10 -23.64 -2.62
CA TYR A 322 13.70 -23.35 -3.98
C TYR A 322 14.50 -22.15 -4.47
N ARG A 323 15.16 -22.25 -5.62
CA ARG A 323 15.88 -21.14 -6.23
C ARG A 323 15.15 -20.67 -7.48
N TYR A 324 14.94 -19.38 -7.57
CA TYR A 324 14.27 -18.73 -8.68
C TYR A 324 15.23 -17.82 -9.41
N GLU A 325 15.21 -17.87 -10.73
CA GLU A 325 15.95 -16.95 -11.60
C GLU A 325 15.02 -15.88 -12.14
N ILE A 326 15.40 -14.62 -11.95
CA ILE A 326 14.60 -13.47 -12.36
C ILE A 326 14.62 -13.32 -13.86
N PHE A 327 13.43 -13.18 -14.45
CA PHE A 327 13.25 -13.08 -15.90
C PHE A 327 12.38 -11.92 -16.36
N SER A 328 11.69 -11.24 -15.46
CA SER A 328 10.91 -10.06 -15.80
C SER A 328 10.75 -9.15 -14.58
N TYR A 329 10.66 -7.84 -14.80
CA TYR A 329 10.29 -6.87 -13.78
C TYR A 329 9.74 -5.58 -14.40
N PHE A 330 8.69 -5.01 -13.80
CA PHE A 330 8.05 -3.79 -14.30
C PHE A 330 7.15 -3.12 -13.24
N ASP A 331 6.71 -1.88 -13.52
CA ASP A 331 5.64 -1.25 -12.73
C ASP A 331 4.27 -1.69 -13.25
N THR A 332 3.35 -1.96 -12.34
CA THR A 332 1.98 -2.42 -12.61
C THR A 332 0.99 -1.73 -11.66
N ASP A 333 -0.30 -1.77 -11.98
CA ASP A 333 -1.36 -1.25 -11.12
C ASP A 333 -1.88 -2.32 -10.15
N ALA A 334 -2.46 -1.90 -9.03
CA ALA A 334 -2.97 -2.82 -8.00
C ALA A 334 -4.05 -3.81 -8.47
N ALA A 335 -4.76 -3.52 -9.56
CA ALA A 335 -5.78 -4.37 -10.17
C ALA A 335 -5.31 -5.06 -11.46
N SER A 336 -3.99 -5.16 -11.65
CA SER A 336 -3.41 -5.72 -12.87
C SER A 336 -3.58 -7.24 -12.98
N TRP A 337 -3.62 -7.73 -14.22
CA TRP A 337 -3.63 -9.16 -14.58
C TRP A 337 -2.45 -9.95 -13.99
N VAL A 338 -1.37 -9.27 -13.62
CA VAL A 338 -0.18 -9.83 -12.95
C VAL A 338 -0.52 -10.56 -11.65
N TYR A 339 -1.64 -10.23 -10.99
CA TYR A 339 -2.06 -10.88 -9.76
C TYR A 339 -2.98 -12.09 -10.00
N GLY A 340 -3.11 -12.54 -11.25
CA GLY A 340 -3.90 -13.72 -11.59
C GLY A 340 -3.40 -14.97 -10.84
N VAL A 341 -4.25 -15.51 -9.97
CA VAL A 341 -4.07 -16.77 -9.24
C VAL A 341 -5.44 -17.41 -9.00
N PRO A 342 -5.51 -18.73 -8.74
CA PRO A 342 -4.42 -19.70 -8.87
C PRO A 342 -4.21 -20.10 -10.35
N TYR A 343 -2.97 -20.49 -10.68
CA TYR A 343 -2.64 -21.10 -11.97
C TYR A 343 -2.12 -22.52 -11.78
N SER A 344 -2.38 -23.35 -12.80
CA SER A 344 -1.79 -24.68 -13.00
C SER A 344 -1.13 -24.77 -14.40
N ASP A 345 -0.37 -25.83 -14.66
CA ASP A 345 0.18 -26.13 -16.00
C ASP A 345 -0.94 -26.18 -17.06
N SER A 346 -1.00 -25.16 -17.91
CA SER A 346 -2.04 -24.90 -18.90
C SER A 346 -1.53 -23.92 -19.96
N ASP A 347 -2.16 -23.92 -21.13
CA ASP A 347 -1.85 -22.95 -22.20
C ASP A 347 -2.06 -21.51 -21.72
N GLU A 348 -3.12 -21.25 -20.94
CA GLU A 348 -3.40 -19.94 -20.31
C GLU A 348 -2.24 -19.44 -19.44
N PHE A 349 -1.60 -20.35 -18.70
CA PHE A 349 -0.44 -19.99 -17.90
C PHE A 349 0.83 -19.79 -18.74
N GLY A 350 0.95 -20.52 -19.86
CA GLY A 350 2.00 -20.25 -20.86
C GLY A 350 1.87 -18.86 -21.49
N ASP A 351 0.65 -18.45 -21.82
CA ASP A 351 0.34 -17.11 -22.32
C ASP A 351 0.64 -16.05 -21.25
N TYR A 352 0.29 -16.31 -19.99
CA TYR A 352 0.63 -15.44 -18.84
C TYR A 352 2.16 -15.23 -18.71
N ILE A 353 2.97 -16.29 -18.81
CA ILE A 353 4.44 -16.18 -18.76
C ILE A 353 4.96 -15.34 -19.93
N SER A 354 4.40 -15.54 -21.12
CA SER A 354 4.77 -14.78 -22.32
C SER A 354 4.46 -13.29 -22.15
N GLU A 355 3.34 -12.97 -21.52
CA GLU A 355 2.94 -11.59 -21.25
C GLU A 355 3.86 -10.92 -20.22
N LEU A 356 4.33 -11.66 -19.20
CA LEU A 356 5.32 -11.16 -18.24
C LEU A 356 6.64 -10.81 -18.95
N LEU A 357 7.10 -11.64 -19.88
CA LEU A 357 8.31 -11.36 -20.67
C LEU A 357 8.16 -10.09 -21.50
N ASN A 358 7.03 -9.94 -22.20
CA ASN A 358 6.75 -8.78 -23.06
C ASN A 358 6.65 -7.45 -22.29
N HIS A 359 6.27 -7.49 -21.01
CA HIS A 359 6.13 -6.30 -20.17
C HIS A 359 7.41 -5.89 -19.43
N SER A 360 8.42 -6.75 -19.40
CA SER A 360 9.65 -6.48 -18.67
C SER A 360 10.32 -5.19 -19.15
N TYR A 361 10.91 -4.41 -18.23
CA TYR A 361 11.69 -3.23 -18.60
C TYR A 361 12.95 -3.55 -19.41
N LYS A 362 13.46 -4.78 -19.30
CA LYS A 362 14.61 -5.26 -20.07
C LYS A 362 14.33 -6.63 -20.64
N ASP A 363 14.82 -6.85 -21.86
CA ASP A 363 14.89 -8.18 -22.45
C ASP A 363 15.94 -9.00 -21.69
N ILE A 364 15.49 -10.09 -21.06
CA ILE A 364 16.35 -10.99 -20.29
C ILE A 364 16.46 -12.31 -21.06
N GLU A 365 17.66 -12.66 -21.49
CA GLU A 365 17.91 -13.94 -22.14
C GLU A 365 17.84 -15.09 -21.13
N ILE A 366 16.93 -16.03 -21.37
CA ILE A 366 16.76 -17.24 -20.56
C ILE A 366 17.17 -18.45 -21.41
N GLY A 367 18.19 -19.17 -20.98
CA GLY A 367 18.80 -20.23 -21.78
C GLY A 367 17.90 -21.46 -22.05
N LYS A 368 16.85 -21.70 -21.24
CA LYS A 368 16.03 -22.93 -21.35
C LYS A 368 14.69 -22.75 -22.09
N GLY A 369 14.25 -21.53 -22.35
CA GLY A 369 12.90 -21.22 -22.83
C GLY A 369 11.84 -21.54 -21.77
N LEU A 370 11.06 -20.54 -21.34
CA LEU A 370 10.03 -20.75 -20.31
C LEU A 370 8.74 -21.32 -20.92
N THR A 371 8.09 -22.21 -20.18
CA THR A 371 6.86 -22.89 -20.58
C THR A 371 5.87 -22.96 -19.42
N SER A 372 4.63 -23.37 -19.69
CA SER A 372 3.58 -23.56 -18.68
C SER A 372 3.92 -24.58 -17.58
N LYS A 373 4.94 -25.41 -17.79
CA LYS A 373 5.43 -26.41 -16.81
C LYS A 373 6.34 -25.80 -15.76
N ASP A 374 6.90 -24.63 -16.03
CA ASP A 374 7.73 -23.91 -15.07
C ASP A 374 6.85 -23.32 -13.97
N LYS A 375 7.42 -23.10 -12.78
CA LYS A 375 6.73 -22.38 -11.71
C LYS A 375 7.24 -20.97 -11.64
N VAL A 376 6.36 -20.00 -11.47
CA VAL A 376 6.68 -18.58 -11.34
C VAL A 376 6.37 -18.11 -9.92
N THR A 377 7.24 -17.27 -9.38
CA THR A 377 6.95 -16.49 -8.19
C THR A 377 7.14 -15.01 -8.48
N THR A 378 6.14 -14.23 -8.10
CA THR A 378 6.12 -12.77 -8.24
C THR A 378 6.38 -12.14 -6.88
N LEU A 379 7.41 -11.31 -6.79
CA LEU A 379 7.64 -10.41 -5.66
C LEU A 379 6.98 -9.07 -5.99
N SER A 380 5.98 -8.67 -5.23
CA SER A 380 5.24 -7.44 -5.48
C SER A 380 5.32 -6.47 -4.32
N THR A 381 5.73 -5.24 -4.63
CA THR A 381 5.64 -4.16 -3.67
C THR A 381 4.18 -3.77 -3.42
N CYS A 382 3.71 -3.83 -2.18
CA CYS A 382 2.47 -3.17 -1.79
C CYS A 382 2.68 -1.66 -1.83
N SER A 383 1.74 -0.94 -2.44
CA SER A 383 1.79 0.52 -2.55
C SER A 383 0.44 1.12 -2.22
N THR A 384 0.45 2.16 -1.38
CA THR A 384 -0.72 2.99 -1.10
C THR A 384 -0.98 4.03 -2.20
N SER A 385 -0.09 4.15 -3.20
CA SER A 385 -0.17 5.14 -4.29
C SER A 385 -0.64 4.55 -5.63
N GLY A 386 -1.19 3.34 -5.63
CA GLY A 386 -1.76 2.69 -6.83
C GLY A 386 -0.76 1.90 -7.69
N ARG A 387 0.41 2.48 -7.99
CA ARG A 387 1.49 1.78 -8.72
C ARG A 387 2.33 0.90 -7.81
N ARG A 388 2.53 -0.35 -8.24
CA ARG A 388 3.34 -1.39 -7.62
C ARG A 388 4.48 -1.74 -8.57
N PHE A 389 5.63 -2.10 -8.02
CA PHE A 389 6.75 -2.69 -8.75
C PHE A 389 6.76 -4.20 -8.52
N THR A 390 6.87 -4.98 -9.59
CA THR A 390 6.90 -6.44 -9.57
C THR A 390 8.20 -6.98 -10.13
N VAL A 391 8.65 -8.09 -9.56
CA VAL A 391 9.79 -8.89 -10.03
C VAL A 391 9.33 -10.34 -10.13
N HIS A 392 9.60 -10.98 -11.26
CA HIS A 392 9.13 -12.32 -11.59
C HIS A 392 10.32 -13.24 -11.76
N GLY A 393 10.34 -14.33 -11.01
CA GLY A 393 11.33 -15.39 -11.14
C GLY A 393 10.70 -16.73 -11.44
N TYR A 394 11.36 -17.53 -12.26
CA TYR A 394 10.96 -18.90 -12.52
C TYR A 394 11.79 -19.86 -11.68
N LEU A 395 11.19 -20.95 -11.19
CA LEU A 395 11.85 -21.98 -10.40
C LEU A 395 12.90 -22.69 -11.27
N CYS A 396 14.18 -22.48 -10.98
CA CYS A 396 15.29 -23.05 -11.74
C CYS A 396 15.94 -24.25 -11.04
N GLU A 397 15.99 -24.25 -9.71
CA GLU A 397 16.63 -25.32 -8.92
C GLU A 397 15.83 -25.62 -7.64
N THR A 398 15.96 -26.84 -7.12
CA THR A 398 15.37 -27.25 -5.83
C THR A 398 16.37 -28.16 -5.11
N TYR A 399 16.46 -28.02 -3.78
CA TYR A 399 17.31 -28.82 -2.90
C TYR A 399 16.50 -29.44 -1.77
#